data_AF-A0A2R6ED53-F1
#
_entry.id   AF-A0A2R6ED53-F1
#
_cell.length_a   1.000
_cell.length_b   1.000
_cell.length_c   1.000
_cell.angle_alpha   90.00
_cell.angle_beta   90.00
_cell.angle_gamma   90.00
#
_symmetry.space_group_name_H-M   'P 1'
#
loop_
_entity.id
_entity.type
_entity.pdbx_description
1 polymer ?
#
loop_
_entity_poly.entity_id
_entity_poly.type
_entity_poly.pdbx_seq_one_letter_code
_entity_poly.pdbx_strand_id
1 'polypeptide(L)' 'MVRWYRNRIAQPTTDDEMYGYWLFVFGILLGILGILLYLTSYPDPGSVPGEAGIALSAVALVLIMIGPVVILVAVSA' A
#
# COMPACT_ATOMS: atom_id res chain seq x y z
N MET A 1 32.31 -21.66 -0.47
CA MET A 1 31.28 -20.82 -1.14
C MET A 1 30.06 -20.50 -0.27
N VAL A 2 29.80 -21.15 0.87
CA VAL A 2 28.59 -20.90 1.70
C VAL A 2 28.77 -19.83 2.81
N ARG A 3 30.01 -19.39 3.09
CA ARG A 3 30.27 -18.38 4.15
C ARG A 3 29.90 -16.95 3.78
N TRP A 4 29.85 -16.62 2.49
CA TRP A 4 29.53 -15.26 2.01
C TRP A 4 28.03 -14.95 2.02
N TYR A 5 27.18 -15.97 2.00
CA TYR A 5 25.72 -15.82 2.01
C TYR A 5 25.12 -15.48 3.38
N ARG A 6 25.89 -15.61 4.47
CA ARG A 6 25.36 -15.53 5.84
C ARG A 6 25.37 -14.13 6.45
N ASN A 7 25.99 -13.14 5.79
CA ASN A 7 26.28 -11.84 6.40
C ASN A 7 25.44 -10.65 5.87
N ARG A 8 24.36 -10.86 5.09
CA ARG A 8 23.60 -9.74 4.51
C ARG A 8 22.07 -9.83 4.55
N ILE A 9 21.46 -10.81 5.22
CA ILE A 9 20.00 -11.03 5.09
C ILE A 9 19.19 -10.64 6.35
N ALA A 10 19.79 -10.24 7.46
CA ALA A 10 18.99 -9.98 8.65
C ALA A 10 19.59 -8.93 9.58
N GLN A 11 19.55 -7.66 9.19
CA GLN A 11 19.29 -6.54 10.10
C GLN A 11 18.54 -5.43 9.34
N PRO A 12 17.20 -5.51 9.20
CA PRO A 12 16.39 -4.48 8.59
C PRO A 12 15.79 -3.58 9.69
N THR A 13 16.30 -2.35 9.86
CA THR A 13 15.66 -1.32 10.70
C THR A 13 15.94 0.10 10.18
N THR A 14 16.10 0.31 8.88
CA THR A 14 16.16 1.68 8.36
C THR A 14 14.74 2.23 8.33
N ASP A 15 14.52 3.46 8.84
CA ASP A 15 13.18 4.07 8.93
C ASP A 15 12.38 4.00 7.62
N ASP A 16 13.08 4.00 6.48
CA ASP A 16 12.54 3.88 5.13
C ASP A 16 11.77 2.56 4.87
N GLU A 17 12.21 1.43 5.44
CA GLU A 17 11.46 0.17 5.37
C GLU A 17 10.12 0.28 6.10
N MET A 18 10.11 0.92 7.28
CA MET A 18 8.90 1.12 8.09
C MET A 18 7.88 1.98 7.32
N TYR A 19 8.33 3.04 6.63
CA TYR A 19 7.46 3.87 5.80
C TYR A 19 6.83 3.09 4.64
N GLY A 20 7.60 2.22 3.96
CA GLY A 20 7.09 1.37 2.89
C GLY A 20 5.98 0.41 3.35
N TYR A 21 6.14 -0.19 4.53
CA TYR A 21 5.09 -1.02 5.13
C TYR A 21 3.83 -0.23 5.46
N TRP A 22 3.97 0.94 6.09
CA TRP A 22 2.80 1.77 6.41
C TRP A 22 2.07 2.24 5.16
N LEU A 23 2.78 2.64 4.10
CA LEU A 23 2.17 3.00 2.81
C LEU A 23 1.33 1.86 2.24
N PHE A 24 1.86 0.64 2.28
CA PHE A 24 1.12 -0.54 1.81
C PHE A 24 -0.12 -0.82 2.67
N VAL A 25 0.02 -0.79 4.00
CA VAL A 25 -1.10 -1.01 4.95
C VAL A 25 -2.18 0.05 4.76
N PHE A 26 -1.82 1.33 4.69
CA PHE A 26 -2.78 2.40 4.42
C PHE A 26 -3.45 2.25 3.06
N GLY A 27 -2.71 1.82 2.03
CA GLY A 27 -3.27 1.48 0.73
C GLY A 27 -4.36 0.41 0.83
N ILE A 28 -4.12 -0.69 1.54
CA ILE A 28 -5.13 -1.73 1.75
C ILE A 28 -6.35 -1.18 2.49
N LEU A 29 -6.14 -0.44 3.58
CA LEU A 29 -7.23 0.11 4.40
C LEU A 29 -8.09 1.10 3.61
N LEU A 30 -7.47 1.99 2.83
CA LEU A 30 -8.18 2.92 1.96
C LEU A 30 -8.90 2.20 0.82
N GLY A 31 -8.34 1.11 0.30
CA GLY A 31 -8.99 0.30 -0.73
C GLY A 31 -10.25 -0.38 -0.22
N ILE A 32 -10.17 -1.00 0.96
CA ILE A 32 -11.33 -1.58 1.63
C ILE A 32 -12.39 -0.50 1.89
N LEU A 33 -11.97 0.65 2.42
CA LEU A 33 -12.88 1.76 2.69
C LEU A 33 -13.54 2.30 1.42
N GLY A 34 -12.78 2.46 0.33
CA GLY A 34 -13.30 2.92 -0.96
C GLY A 34 -14.33 1.97 -1.56
N ILE A 35 -14.07 0.65 -1.49
CA ILE A 35 -15.01 -0.38 -1.93
C ILE A 35 -16.28 -0.33 -1.07
N LEU A 36 -16.16 -0.32 0.26
CA LEU A 36 -17.31 -0.25 1.17
C LEU A 36 -18.14 1.01 0.91
N LEU A 37 -17.49 2.15 0.71
CA LEU A 37 -18.16 3.42 0.41
C LEU A 37 -18.91 3.34 -0.92
N TYR A 38 -18.29 2.79 -1.97
CA TYR A 38 -18.95 2.57 -3.25
C TYR A 38 -20.18 1.66 -3.13
N LEU A 39 -20.11 0.60 -2.31
CA LEU A 39 -21.25 -0.29 -2.09
C LEU A 39 -22.45 0.41 -1.44
N THR A 40 -22.23 1.48 -0.66
CA THR A 40 -23.33 2.29 -0.10
C THR A 40 -24.03 3.18 -1.13
N SER A 41 -23.46 3.35 -2.32
CA SER A 41 -24.05 4.19 -3.38
C SER A 41 -25.23 3.55 -4.09
N TYR A 42 -25.48 2.24 -3.94
CA TYR A 42 -26.56 1.57 -4.64
C TYR A 42 -27.94 2.09 -4.19
N PRO A 43 -28.88 2.40 -5.11
CA PRO A 43 -28.88 2.11 -6.55
C PRO A 43 -28.31 3.21 -7.46
N ASP A 44 -27.71 4.27 -6.92
CA ASP A 44 -27.19 5.43 -7.66
C ASP A 44 -25.65 5.56 -7.56
N PRO A 45 -24.91 4.90 -8.47
CA PRO A 45 -23.44 4.92 -8.46
C PRO A 45 -22.82 6.30 -8.72
N GLY A 46 -23.59 7.22 -9.32
CA GLY A 46 -23.16 8.60 -9.58
C GLY A 46 -23.33 9.52 -8.37
N SER A 47 -23.84 8.99 -7.26
CA SER A 47 -23.90 9.74 -6.01
C SER A 47 -22.50 10.03 -5.46
N VAL A 48 -22.39 11.11 -4.68
CA VAL A 48 -21.14 11.52 -4.00
C VAL A 48 -20.39 10.36 -3.32
N PRO A 49 -21.02 9.44 -2.54
CA PRO A 49 -20.30 8.32 -1.96
C PRO A 49 -19.77 7.32 -3.00
N GLY A 50 -20.47 7.13 -4.12
CA GLY A 50 -20.01 6.29 -5.22
C GLY A 50 -18.74 6.83 -5.88
N GLU A 51 -18.78 8.11 -6.27
CA GLU A 51 -17.63 8.79 -6.87
C GLU A 51 -16.43 8.85 -5.90
N ALA A 52 -16.68 9.19 -4.63
CA ALA A 52 -15.64 9.21 -3.59
C ALA A 52 -15.06 7.81 -3.34
N GLY A 53 -15.89 6.76 -3.36
CA GLY A 53 -15.45 5.37 -3.22
C GLY A 53 -14.52 4.94 -4.34
N ILE A 54 -14.84 5.31 -5.59
CA ILE A 54 -13.98 5.07 -6.75
C ILE A 54 -12.66 5.84 -6.62
N ALA A 55 -12.71 7.13 -6.30
CA ALA A 55 -11.52 7.97 -6.15
C ALA A 55 -10.59 7.44 -5.04
N LEU A 56 -11.15 7.06 -3.88
CA LEU A 56 -10.39 6.46 -2.78
C LEU A 56 -9.76 5.13 -3.18
N SER A 57 -10.50 4.29 -3.89
CA SER A 57 -9.99 3.02 -4.40
C SER A 57 -8.84 3.21 -5.40
N ALA A 58 -8.90 4.24 -6.24
CA ALA A 58 -7.81 4.57 -7.17
C ALA A 58 -6.54 5.02 -6.43
N VAL A 59 -6.68 5.87 -5.40
CA VAL A 59 -5.54 6.28 -4.55
C VAL A 59 -4.95 5.07 -3.80
N ALA A 60 -5.80 4.20 -3.27
CA ALA A 60 -5.40 2.98 -2.60
C ALA A 60 -4.53 2.08 -3.49
N LEU A 61 -4.90 1.90 -4.76
CA LEU A 61 -4.11 1.12 -5.72
C LEU A 61 -2.70 1.70 -5.90
N VAL A 62 -2.58 3.02 -6.00
CA VAL A 62 -1.29 3.71 -6.11
C VAL A 62 -0.42 3.43 -4.87
N LEU A 63 -0.99 3.55 -3.67
CA LEU A 63 -0.27 3.30 -2.42
C LEU A 63 0.19 1.85 -2.27
N ILE A 64 -0.67 0.89 -2.67
CA ILE A 64 -0.36 -0.54 -2.68
C ILE A 64 0.81 -0.85 -3.63
N MET A 65 0.93 -0.12 -4.75
CA MET A 65 2.03 -0.28 -5.69
C MET A 65 3.31 0.41 -5.23
N ILE A 66 3.23 1.60 -4.64
CA ILE A 66 4.40 2.36 -4.18
C ILE A 66 5.02 1.73 -2.93
N GLY A 67 4.22 1.22 -1.99
CA GLY A 67 4.73 0.65 -0.72
C GLY A 67 5.85 -0.38 -0.91
N PRO A 68 5.67 -1.43 -1.73
CA PRO A 68 6.71 -2.40 -2.05
C PRO A 68 7.94 -1.79 -2.74
N VAL A 69 7.75 -0.79 -3.61
CA VAL A 69 8.86 -0.12 -4.29
C VAL A 69 9.75 0.61 -3.28
N VAL A 70 9.16 1.27 -2.28
CA VAL A 70 9.90 1.95 -1.20
C VAL A 70 10.69 0.93 -0.37
N ILE A 71 10.10 -0.23 -0.06
CA ILE A 71 10.79 -1.32 0.65
C ILE A 71 12.01 -1.80 -0.15
N LEU A 72 11.83 -2.02 -1.46
CA LEU A 72 12.91 -2.49 -2.33
C LEU A 72 14.06 -1.49 -2.42
N VAL A 73 13.74 -0.19 -2.51
CA VAL A 73 14.76 0.87 -2.52
C VAL A 73 15.52 0.90 -1.19
N ALA A 74 14.81 0.83 -0.06
CA ALA A 74 15.42 0.84 1.27
C ALA A 74 16.38 -0.34 1.51
N VAL A 75 16.08 -1.53 0.97
CA VAL A 75 16.94 -2.71 1.06
C VAL A 75 18.18 -2.61 0.14
N SER A 76 18.11 -1.77 -0.89
CA SER A 76 19.20 -1.58 -1.87
C SER A 76 20.16 -0.43 -1.53
N ALA A 77 19.81 0.42 -0.58
CA ALA A 77 20.61 1.55 -0.09
C ALA A 77 21.60 1.13 1.01
#